data_AF-A0A9P0XCZ8-F1
#
_entry.id   AF-A0A9P0XCZ8-F1
#
_cell.length_a   1.000
_cell.length_b   1.000
_cell.length_c   1.000
_cell.angle_alpha   90.00
_cell.angle_beta   90.00
_cell.angle_gamma   90.00
#
_symmetry.space_group_name_H-M   'P 1'
#
loop_
_entity.id
_entity.type
_entity.pdbx_description
1 polymer ?
#
loop_
_entity_poly.entity_id
_entity_poly.type
_entity_poly.pdbx_seq_one_letter_code
_entity_poly.pdbx_strand_id
1 'polypeptide(L)'
;MSTDLGASFNEQYVNINTKLKKRFMRRPNISEATNEFIGLAIQCENCEQPTFAGQTYIGAAKCEASAGNILGEAENYIAAARQFMKAEKKLFSLKFDSPDRENLEAAIGCFLQALQKYPEKSPLRASILLEIANDLLEINHKLEAIAYFKQALDIIQDETMKLMCMIKLFNMQIDSGKLNLALQTGNSITDLKCHVPDRLLTEIQVSRVLLALHVDMNDKNRTESLKKLFSDLLNDDEECDTIQFNPDFKLKLQSIIISSNLEDQQALIAISMDTKPYLTDQQWDLLQSLICKKQED
;
A
#
# COMPACT_ATOMS: atom_id res chain seq x y z
N MET A 1 -15.38 -29.43 23.15
CA MET A 1 -14.41 -30.40 22.58
C MET A 1 -13.44 -29.69 21.60
N SER A 2 -12.76 -28.60 22.01
CA SER A 2 -11.88 -27.84 21.10
C SER A 2 -10.42 -27.77 21.55
N THR A 3 -10.04 -28.50 22.60
CA THR A 3 -8.70 -28.42 23.21
C THR A 3 -7.70 -29.46 22.68
N ASP A 4 -8.12 -30.44 21.88
CA ASP A 4 -7.24 -31.55 21.43
C ASP A 4 -6.57 -31.36 20.06
N LEU A 5 -7.11 -30.52 19.17
CA LEU A 5 -6.51 -30.33 17.84
C LEU A 5 -5.15 -29.62 17.91
N GLY A 6 -5.02 -28.58 18.74
CA GLY A 6 -3.76 -27.85 18.91
C GLY A 6 -2.66 -28.68 19.57
N ALA A 7 -3.03 -29.54 20.52
CA ALA A 7 -2.10 -30.49 21.15
C ALA A 7 -1.57 -31.50 20.11
N SER A 8 -2.45 -32.04 19.26
CA SER A 8 -2.08 -32.94 18.16
C SER A 8 -1.13 -32.29 17.14
N PHE A 9 -1.36 -31.02 16.76
CA PHE A 9 -0.46 -30.34 15.81
C PHE A 9 0.92 -30.07 16.41
N ASN A 10 0.98 -29.62 17.67
CA ASN A 10 2.26 -29.39 18.34
C ASN A 10 3.07 -30.69 18.48
N GLU A 11 2.41 -31.79 18.83
CA GLU A 11 3.05 -33.12 18.87
C GLU A 11 3.60 -33.53 17.50
N GLN A 12 2.82 -33.36 16.42
CA GLN A 12 3.27 -33.64 15.07
C GLN A 12 4.49 -32.77 14.69
N TYR A 13 4.46 -31.47 14.98
CA TYR A 13 5.57 -30.55 14.73
C TYR A 13 6.84 -30.96 15.50
N VAL A 14 6.72 -31.30 16.80
CA VAL A 14 7.83 -31.78 17.62
C VAL A 14 8.36 -33.12 17.13
N ASN A 15 7.49 -34.01 16.65
CA ASN A 15 7.87 -35.30 16.07
C ASN A 15 8.70 -35.13 14.80
N ILE A 16 8.32 -34.23 13.89
CA ILE A 16 9.10 -33.93 12.68
C ILE A 16 10.50 -33.41 13.08
N ASN A 17 10.56 -32.44 14.00
CA ASN A 17 11.83 -31.90 14.52
C ASN A 17 12.71 -32.97 15.19
N THR A 18 12.10 -33.90 15.92
CA THR A 18 12.81 -34.98 16.60
C THR A 18 13.38 -35.98 15.60
N LYS A 19 12.64 -36.32 14.53
CA LYS A 19 13.16 -37.15 13.42
C LYS A 19 14.37 -36.50 12.75
N LEU A 20 14.32 -35.19 12.49
CA LEU A 20 15.44 -34.42 11.93
C LEU A 20 16.68 -34.48 12.83
N LYS A 21 16.52 -34.20 14.13
CA LYS A 21 17.63 -34.26 15.11
C LYS A 21 18.24 -35.66 15.22
N LYS A 22 17.42 -36.72 15.28
CA LYS A 22 17.91 -38.12 15.39
C LYS A 22 18.65 -38.57 14.14
N ARG A 23 18.23 -38.10 12.96
CA ARG A 23 18.91 -38.40 11.68
C ARG A 23 20.15 -37.54 11.45
N PHE A 24 20.50 -36.59 12.32
CA PHE A 24 21.75 -35.82 12.20
C PHE A 24 23.02 -36.72 12.16
N MET A 25 22.98 -37.91 12.77
CA MET A 25 24.10 -38.87 12.74
C MET A 25 24.18 -39.72 11.45
N ARG A 26 23.20 -39.63 10.53
CA ARG A 26 23.17 -40.28 9.20
C ARG A 26 22.48 -39.35 8.20
N ARG A 27 23.19 -38.73 7.24
CA ARG A 27 22.67 -37.74 6.25
C ARG A 27 21.13 -37.63 6.25
N PRO A 28 20.56 -36.66 6.99
CA PRO A 28 19.12 -36.57 7.15
C PRO A 28 18.45 -36.35 5.79
N ASN A 29 17.30 -37.00 5.58
CA ASN A 29 16.49 -36.80 4.40
C ASN A 29 15.70 -35.49 4.55
N ILE A 30 16.35 -34.37 4.22
CA ILE A 30 15.81 -33.02 4.41
C ILE A 30 14.52 -32.82 3.58
N SER A 31 14.46 -33.38 2.37
CA SER A 31 13.29 -33.27 1.49
C SER A 31 12.04 -33.95 2.08
N GLU A 32 12.18 -35.12 2.69
CA GLU A 32 11.07 -35.79 3.40
C GLU A 32 10.55 -34.92 4.55
N ALA A 33 11.44 -34.32 5.34
CA ALA A 33 11.04 -33.44 6.44
C ALA A 33 10.37 -32.15 5.95
N THR A 34 10.85 -31.54 4.86
CA THR A 34 10.17 -30.40 4.24
C THR A 34 8.73 -30.78 3.86
N ASN A 35 8.53 -31.93 3.21
CA ASN A 35 7.20 -32.40 2.82
C ASN A 35 6.31 -32.72 4.03
N GLU A 36 6.86 -33.29 5.11
CA GLU A 36 6.11 -33.51 6.36
C GLU A 36 5.66 -32.17 6.97
N PHE A 37 6.52 -31.15 6.99
CA PHE A 37 6.13 -29.80 7.45
C PHE A 37 5.07 -29.17 6.54
N ILE A 38 5.24 -29.19 5.21
CA ILE A 38 4.24 -28.64 4.29
C ILE A 38 2.89 -29.35 4.46
N GLY A 39 2.89 -30.68 4.60
CA GLY A 39 1.68 -31.46 4.83
C GLY A 39 0.97 -31.07 6.14
N LEU A 40 1.72 -30.89 7.23
CA LEU A 40 1.16 -30.41 8.50
C LEU A 40 0.64 -28.97 8.39
N ALA A 41 1.32 -28.10 7.63
CA ALA A 41 0.89 -26.73 7.44
C ALA A 41 -0.47 -26.67 6.72
N ILE A 42 -0.64 -27.44 5.64
CA ILE A 42 -1.90 -27.57 4.90
C ILE A 42 -3.02 -28.12 5.80
N GLN A 43 -2.73 -29.10 6.67
CA GLN A 43 -3.72 -29.57 7.65
C GLN A 43 -4.16 -28.46 8.60
N CYS A 44 -3.21 -27.63 9.07
CA CYS A 44 -3.52 -26.50 9.93
C CYS A 44 -4.33 -25.42 9.20
N GLU A 45 -4.06 -25.17 7.92
CA GLU A 45 -4.88 -24.28 7.09
C GLU A 45 -6.32 -24.76 7.00
N ASN A 46 -6.52 -26.06 6.72
CA ASN A 46 -7.84 -26.68 6.63
C ASN A 46 -8.61 -26.68 7.96
N CYS A 47 -7.90 -26.65 9.08
CA CYS A 47 -8.49 -26.54 10.42
C CYS A 47 -8.59 -25.09 10.94
N GLU A 48 -8.40 -24.10 10.07
CA GLU A 48 -8.41 -22.67 10.41
C GLU A 48 -7.46 -22.28 11.56
N GLN A 49 -6.26 -22.87 11.59
CA GLN A 49 -5.19 -22.54 12.52
C GLN A 49 -4.03 -21.81 11.80
N PRO A 50 -4.24 -20.55 11.35
CA PRO A 50 -3.28 -19.84 10.51
C PRO A 50 -1.93 -19.60 11.19
N THR A 51 -1.89 -19.22 12.47
CA THR A 51 -0.63 -18.99 13.18
C THR A 51 0.23 -20.26 13.25
N PHE A 52 -0.39 -21.42 13.47
CA PHE A 52 0.31 -22.69 13.51
C PHE A 52 0.75 -23.15 12.10
N ALA A 53 -0.09 -22.92 11.09
CA ALA A 53 0.29 -23.15 9.69
C ALA A 53 1.53 -22.32 9.31
N GLY A 54 1.56 -21.04 9.69
CA GLY A 54 2.70 -20.14 9.49
C GLY A 54 3.99 -20.65 10.14
N GLN A 55 3.93 -21.06 11.40
CA GLN A 55 5.07 -21.66 12.11
C GLN A 55 5.56 -22.96 11.45
N THR A 56 4.64 -23.74 10.90
CA THR A 56 4.95 -24.98 10.21
C THR A 56 5.66 -24.74 8.87
N TYR A 57 5.20 -23.76 8.09
CA TYR A 57 5.90 -23.31 6.89
C TYR A 57 7.29 -22.74 7.17
N ILE A 58 7.51 -22.03 8.29
CA ILE A 58 8.86 -21.64 8.72
C ILE A 58 9.74 -22.88 8.93
N GLY A 59 9.19 -23.97 9.48
CA GLY A 59 9.88 -25.26 9.60
C GLY A 59 10.33 -25.81 8.24
N ALA A 60 9.44 -25.79 7.25
CA ALA A 60 9.75 -26.18 5.87
C ALA A 60 10.83 -25.28 5.25
N ALA A 61 10.72 -23.95 5.41
CA ALA A 61 11.71 -22.99 4.92
C ALA A 61 13.11 -23.25 5.48
N LYS A 62 13.22 -23.55 6.79
CA LYS A 62 14.49 -23.91 7.44
C LYS A 62 15.09 -25.21 6.91
N CYS A 63 14.24 -26.17 6.52
CA CYS A 63 14.69 -27.40 5.87
C CYS A 63 15.25 -27.09 4.47
N GLU A 64 14.53 -26.33 3.65
CA GLU A 64 15.00 -25.92 2.32
C GLU A 64 16.30 -25.11 2.37
N ALA A 65 16.44 -24.21 3.35
CA ALA A 65 17.67 -23.49 3.62
C ALA A 65 18.85 -24.45 3.89
N SER A 66 18.61 -25.48 4.69
CA SER A 66 19.62 -26.51 5.02
C SER A 66 19.97 -27.39 3.81
N ALA A 67 19.03 -27.56 2.87
CA ALA A 67 19.26 -28.25 1.60
C ALA A 67 19.92 -27.35 0.53
N GLY A 68 20.07 -26.04 0.78
CA GLY A 68 20.59 -25.07 -0.18
C GLY A 68 19.59 -24.68 -1.27
N ASN A 69 18.30 -25.00 -1.10
CA ASN A 69 17.25 -24.63 -2.04
C ASN A 69 16.70 -23.23 -1.72
N ILE A 70 17.34 -22.22 -2.28
CA ILE A 70 17.03 -20.80 -2.02
C ILE A 70 15.60 -20.43 -2.44
N LEU A 71 15.11 -20.97 -3.57
CA LEU A 71 13.76 -20.64 -4.07
C LEU A 71 12.68 -21.31 -3.22
N GLY A 72 12.86 -22.60 -2.88
CA GLY A 72 11.94 -23.30 -1.98
C GLY A 72 11.91 -22.68 -0.58
N GLU A 73 13.06 -22.19 -0.07
CA GLU A 73 13.11 -21.42 1.17
C GLU A 73 12.25 -20.15 1.08
N ALA A 74 12.40 -19.37 0.00
CA ALA A 74 11.65 -18.14 -0.20
C ALA A 74 10.13 -18.38 -0.30
N GLU A 75 9.71 -19.39 -1.08
CA GLU A 75 8.31 -19.75 -1.26
C GLU A 75 7.64 -20.15 0.06
N ASN A 76 8.33 -20.96 0.87
CA ASN A 76 7.83 -21.34 2.19
C ASN A 76 7.73 -20.15 3.15
N TYR A 77 8.66 -19.19 3.10
CA TYR A 77 8.52 -17.95 3.88
C TYR A 77 7.33 -17.09 3.42
N ILE A 78 7.07 -17.00 2.11
CA ILE A 78 5.89 -16.28 1.59
C ILE A 78 4.60 -16.97 2.06
N ALA A 79 4.55 -18.30 2.00
CA ALA A 79 3.41 -19.07 2.51
C ALA A 79 3.19 -18.83 4.01
N ALA A 80 4.27 -18.84 4.80
CA ALA A 80 4.21 -18.53 6.22
C ALA A 80 3.66 -17.11 6.48
N ALA A 81 4.18 -16.13 5.76
CA ALA A 81 3.79 -14.72 5.89
C ALA A 81 2.29 -14.52 5.63
N ARG A 82 1.77 -15.13 4.56
CA ARG A 82 0.33 -15.10 4.22
C ARG A 82 -0.54 -15.70 5.32
N GLN A 83 -0.10 -16.78 5.96
CA GLN A 83 -0.85 -17.37 7.07
C GLN A 83 -0.87 -16.46 8.30
N PHE A 84 0.26 -15.87 8.70
CA PHE A 84 0.27 -14.91 9.79
C PHE A 84 -0.57 -13.66 9.48
N MET A 85 -0.51 -13.15 8.25
CA MET A 85 -1.35 -12.04 7.84
C MET A 85 -2.84 -12.39 7.84
N LYS A 86 -3.20 -13.62 7.46
CA LYS A 86 -4.57 -14.13 7.59
C LYS A 86 -5.04 -14.15 9.05
N ALA A 87 -4.17 -14.53 9.99
CA ALA A 87 -4.48 -14.47 11.41
C ALA A 87 -4.72 -13.02 11.88
N GLU A 88 -3.84 -12.09 11.47
CA GLU A 88 -3.95 -10.67 11.81
C GLU A 88 -5.24 -10.05 11.26
N LYS A 89 -5.54 -10.27 9.97
CA LYS A 89 -6.78 -9.80 9.33
C LYS A 89 -8.03 -10.38 10.01
N LYS A 90 -7.98 -11.64 10.47
CA LYS A 90 -9.08 -12.24 11.24
C LYS A 90 -9.28 -11.52 12.56
N LEU A 91 -8.23 -11.23 13.32
CA LEU A 91 -8.31 -10.45 14.56
C LEU A 91 -8.87 -9.05 14.30
N PHE A 92 -8.31 -8.34 13.31
CA PHE A 92 -8.77 -7.02 12.91
C PHE A 92 -10.26 -6.99 12.55
N SER A 93 -10.75 -7.97 11.77
CA SER A 93 -12.17 -8.06 11.41
C SER A 93 -13.09 -8.29 12.62
N LEU A 94 -12.57 -8.94 13.66
CA LEU A 94 -13.27 -9.16 14.93
C LEU A 94 -13.10 -7.98 15.90
N LYS A 95 -12.42 -6.91 15.49
CA LYS A 95 -12.05 -5.74 16.31
C LYS A 95 -11.21 -6.12 17.54
N PHE A 96 -10.40 -7.16 17.39
CA PHE A 96 -9.37 -7.53 18.34
C PHE A 96 -8.01 -7.11 17.80
N ASP A 97 -7.13 -6.72 18.71
CA ASP A 97 -5.73 -6.47 18.40
C ASP A 97 -4.92 -7.72 18.75
N SER A 98 -3.94 -8.07 17.90
CA SER A 98 -2.91 -9.01 18.32
C SER A 98 -2.09 -8.38 19.44
N PRO A 99 -1.86 -9.09 20.57
CA PRO A 99 -0.89 -8.63 21.56
C PRO A 99 0.43 -8.28 20.87
N ASP A 100 0.96 -7.09 21.14
CA ASP A 100 2.22 -6.57 20.60
C ASP A 100 2.40 -6.72 19.06
N ARG A 101 1.29 -6.76 18.30
CA ARG A 101 1.31 -6.99 16.84
C ARG A 101 2.00 -8.29 16.42
N GLU A 102 2.04 -9.30 17.28
CA GLU A 102 2.80 -10.55 17.07
C GLU A 102 2.56 -11.21 15.71
N ASN A 103 1.30 -11.37 15.26
CA ASN A 103 1.06 -11.99 13.95
C ASN A 103 1.52 -11.08 12.80
N LEU A 104 1.30 -9.77 12.90
CA LEU A 104 1.74 -8.82 11.88
C LEU A 104 3.27 -8.76 11.75
N GLU A 105 3.99 -8.68 12.87
CA GLU A 105 5.46 -8.68 12.89
C GLU A 105 6.03 -10.02 12.40
N ALA A 106 5.38 -11.16 12.73
CA ALA A 106 5.75 -12.46 12.18
C ALA A 106 5.53 -12.52 10.65
N ALA A 107 4.43 -11.95 10.14
CA ALA A 107 4.14 -11.88 8.72
C ALA A 107 5.19 -11.05 7.97
N ILE A 108 5.41 -9.81 8.42
CA ILE A 108 6.41 -8.90 7.84
C ILE A 108 7.80 -9.54 7.90
N GLY A 109 8.19 -10.10 9.04
CA GLY A 109 9.46 -10.81 9.21
C GLY A 109 9.65 -11.91 8.17
N CYS A 110 8.64 -12.74 7.94
CA CYS A 110 8.69 -13.80 6.92
C CYS A 110 8.81 -13.24 5.50
N PHE A 111 8.04 -12.20 5.15
CA PHE A 111 8.18 -11.56 3.84
C PHE A 111 9.59 -10.96 3.64
N LEU A 112 10.15 -10.32 4.67
CA LEU A 112 11.51 -9.78 4.59
C LEU A 112 12.57 -10.89 4.42
N GLN A 113 12.40 -12.04 5.06
CA GLN A 113 13.26 -13.21 4.83
C GLN A 113 13.16 -13.70 3.39
N ALA A 114 11.96 -13.75 2.82
CA ALA A 114 11.77 -14.12 1.42
C ALA A 114 12.40 -13.10 0.45
N LEU A 115 12.26 -11.80 0.71
CA LEU A 115 12.85 -10.75 -0.11
C LEU A 115 14.35 -10.94 -0.29
N GLN A 116 15.07 -11.26 0.79
CA GLN A 116 16.53 -11.46 0.79
C GLN A 116 17.00 -12.58 -0.14
N LYS A 117 16.10 -13.49 -0.55
CA LYS A 117 16.41 -14.60 -1.46
C LYS A 117 16.34 -14.22 -2.94
N TYR A 118 15.72 -13.10 -3.26
CA TYR A 118 15.59 -12.61 -4.63
C TYR A 118 16.57 -11.45 -4.91
N PRO A 119 17.09 -11.33 -6.15
CA PRO A 119 17.92 -10.19 -6.57
C PRO A 119 17.21 -8.85 -6.39
N GLU A 120 17.94 -7.78 -6.06
CA GLU A 120 17.36 -6.46 -5.69
C GLU A 120 16.36 -5.88 -6.71
N LYS A 121 16.62 -6.05 -8.01
CA LYS A 121 15.75 -5.57 -9.10
C LYS A 121 14.75 -6.64 -9.60
N SER A 122 14.54 -7.71 -8.86
CA SER A 122 13.60 -8.77 -9.23
C SER A 122 12.14 -8.29 -9.14
N PRO A 123 11.31 -8.54 -10.17
CA PRO A 123 9.86 -8.30 -10.10
C PRO A 123 9.18 -9.01 -8.93
N LEU A 124 9.72 -10.16 -8.49
CA LEU A 124 9.20 -10.89 -7.32
C LEU A 124 9.39 -10.10 -6.02
N ARG A 125 10.44 -9.29 -5.90
CA ARG A 125 10.59 -8.38 -4.76
C ARG A 125 9.53 -7.29 -4.78
N ALA A 126 9.30 -6.70 -5.94
CA ALA A 126 8.22 -5.72 -6.10
C ALA A 126 6.86 -6.33 -5.75
N SER A 127 6.56 -7.55 -6.20
CA SER A 127 5.29 -8.21 -5.87
C SER A 127 5.13 -8.44 -4.37
N ILE A 128 6.17 -8.92 -3.68
CA ILE A 128 6.15 -9.12 -2.23
C ILE A 128 5.95 -7.78 -1.49
N LEU A 129 6.68 -6.73 -1.86
CA LEU A 129 6.54 -5.41 -1.24
C LEU A 129 5.12 -4.83 -1.44
N LEU A 130 4.55 -5.00 -2.63
CA LEU A 130 3.17 -4.60 -2.91
C LEU A 130 2.16 -5.44 -2.14
N GLU A 131 2.41 -6.74 -1.95
CA GLU A 131 1.56 -7.61 -1.14
C GLU A 131 1.53 -7.12 0.32
N ILE A 132 2.69 -6.90 0.94
CA ILE A 132 2.79 -6.30 2.29
C ILE A 132 2.03 -4.98 2.37
N ALA A 133 2.26 -4.09 1.39
CA ALA A 133 1.66 -2.76 1.41
C ALA A 133 0.13 -2.80 1.29
N ASN A 134 -0.42 -3.67 0.43
CA ASN A 134 -1.86 -3.85 0.31
C ASN A 134 -2.46 -4.53 1.55
N ASP A 135 -1.77 -5.52 2.12
CA ASP A 135 -2.21 -6.17 3.36
C ASP A 135 -2.30 -5.17 4.51
N LEU A 136 -1.28 -4.32 4.69
CA LEU A 136 -1.27 -3.23 5.67
C LEU A 136 -2.41 -2.23 5.44
N LEU A 137 -2.76 -1.94 4.19
CA LEU A 137 -3.91 -1.09 3.87
C LEU A 137 -5.23 -1.70 4.34
N GLU A 138 -5.43 -3.01 4.15
CA GLU A 138 -6.65 -3.71 4.56
C GLU A 138 -6.87 -3.69 6.08
N ILE A 139 -5.79 -3.63 6.86
CA ILE A 139 -5.82 -3.50 8.33
C ILE A 139 -5.56 -2.05 8.80
N ASN A 140 -5.72 -1.07 7.93
CA ASN A 140 -5.63 0.38 8.22
C ASN A 140 -4.26 0.90 8.71
N HIS A 141 -3.16 0.19 8.44
CA HIS A 141 -1.78 0.63 8.70
C HIS A 141 -1.21 1.48 7.55
N LYS A 142 -1.91 2.55 7.16
CA LYS A 142 -1.58 3.37 5.98
C LYS A 142 -0.15 3.94 6.01
N LEU A 143 0.32 4.41 7.16
CA LEU A 143 1.64 5.05 7.28
C LEU A 143 2.79 4.08 7.01
N GLU A 144 2.68 2.84 7.45
CA GLU A 144 3.68 1.79 7.22
C GLU A 144 3.64 1.32 5.76
N ALA A 145 2.44 1.15 5.20
CA ALA A 145 2.25 0.78 3.80
C ALA A 145 2.94 1.75 2.83
N ILE A 146 2.98 3.06 3.13
CA ILE A 146 3.70 4.07 2.32
C ILE A 146 5.17 3.67 2.11
N ALA A 147 5.84 3.15 3.14
CA ALA A 147 7.26 2.80 3.04
C ALA A 147 7.49 1.63 2.07
N TYR A 148 6.59 0.63 2.07
CA TYR A 148 6.67 -0.52 1.18
C TYR A 148 6.29 -0.17 -0.27
N PHE A 149 5.29 0.70 -0.48
CA PHE A 149 4.98 1.21 -1.82
C PHE A 149 6.15 1.98 -2.44
N LYS A 150 6.83 2.83 -1.66
CA LYS A 150 8.03 3.55 -2.12
C LYS A 150 9.14 2.59 -2.54
N GLN A 151 9.45 1.59 -1.70
CA GLN A 151 10.46 0.57 -2.05
C GLN A 151 10.07 -0.23 -3.29
N ALA A 152 8.78 -0.54 -3.47
CA ALA A 152 8.30 -1.24 -4.67
C ALA A 152 8.49 -0.38 -5.93
N LEU A 153 8.22 0.94 -5.87
CA LEU A 153 8.40 1.86 -7.00
C LEU A 153 9.85 1.93 -7.50
N ASP A 154 10.84 1.73 -6.62
CA ASP A 154 12.25 1.70 -7.00
C ASP A 154 12.64 0.45 -7.82
N ILE A 155 11.78 -0.57 -7.81
CA ILE A 155 12.00 -1.87 -8.47
C ILE A 155 11.12 -2.03 -9.71
N ILE A 156 9.88 -1.52 -9.68
CA ILE A 156 8.91 -1.67 -10.78
C ILE A 156 9.42 -0.99 -12.06
N GLN A 157 9.49 -1.76 -13.13
CA GLN A 157 9.87 -1.27 -14.47
C GLN A 157 8.65 -1.08 -15.39
N ASP A 158 7.58 -1.85 -15.18
CA ASP A 158 6.36 -1.73 -15.97
C ASP A 158 5.64 -0.42 -15.69
N GLU A 159 5.36 0.37 -16.74
CA GLU A 159 4.79 1.71 -16.61
C GLU A 159 3.37 1.69 -16.05
N THR A 160 2.57 0.69 -16.42
CA THR A 160 1.18 0.55 -15.94
C THR A 160 1.16 0.25 -14.45
N MET A 161 1.98 -0.72 -14.03
CA MET A 161 2.11 -1.10 -12.62
C MET A 161 2.69 0.05 -11.80
N LYS A 162 3.65 0.80 -12.35
CA LYS A 162 4.22 1.99 -11.71
C LYS A 162 3.16 3.07 -11.51
N LEU A 163 2.37 3.37 -12.55
CA LEU A 163 1.27 4.32 -12.48
C LEU A 163 0.26 3.93 -11.40
N MET A 164 -0.21 2.67 -11.40
CA MET A 164 -1.16 2.17 -10.41
C MET A 164 -0.62 2.27 -8.97
N CYS A 165 0.66 1.96 -8.78
CA CYS A 165 1.35 2.08 -7.50
C CYS A 165 1.46 3.55 -7.05
N MET A 166 1.83 4.46 -7.96
CA MET A 166 1.91 5.90 -7.67
C MET A 166 0.55 6.50 -7.32
N ILE A 167 -0.54 6.09 -7.98
CA ILE A 167 -1.90 6.53 -7.64
C ILE A 167 -2.29 6.10 -6.23
N LYS A 168 -2.03 4.83 -5.86
CA LYS A 168 -2.27 4.35 -4.48
C LYS A 168 -1.45 5.15 -3.48
N LEU A 169 -0.16 5.35 -3.75
CA LEU A 169 0.74 6.13 -2.89
C LEU A 169 0.27 7.59 -2.74
N PHE A 170 -0.17 8.22 -3.83
CA PHE A 170 -0.71 9.58 -3.86
C PHE A 170 -1.91 9.72 -2.92
N ASN A 171 -2.91 8.86 -3.09
CA ASN A 171 -4.13 8.87 -2.26
C ASN A 171 -3.79 8.62 -0.78
N MET A 172 -2.88 7.70 -0.48
CA MET A 172 -2.47 7.43 0.89
C MET A 172 -1.74 8.61 1.55
N GLN A 173 -0.92 9.35 0.78
CA GLN A 173 -0.23 10.52 1.28
C GLN A 173 -1.20 11.65 1.61
N ILE A 174 -2.26 11.81 0.82
CA ILE A 174 -3.36 12.74 1.10
C ILE A 174 -4.04 12.35 2.42
N ASP A 175 -4.50 11.10 2.52
CA ASP A 175 -5.18 10.58 3.74
C ASP A 175 -4.33 10.71 5.01
N SER A 176 -3.01 10.63 4.85
CA SER A 176 -2.04 10.72 5.96
C SER A 176 -1.61 12.15 6.29
N GLY A 177 -2.20 13.16 5.64
CA GLY A 177 -1.85 14.58 5.82
C GLY A 177 -0.46 14.97 5.27
N LYS A 178 0.20 14.10 4.49
CA LYS A 178 1.52 14.36 3.90
C LYS A 178 1.40 15.15 2.60
N LEU A 179 0.76 16.32 2.65
CA LEU A 179 0.30 17.08 1.48
C LEU A 179 1.42 17.46 0.50
N ASN A 180 2.59 17.86 1.02
CA ASN A 180 3.78 18.16 0.22
C ASN A 180 4.24 16.97 -0.63
N LEU A 181 4.28 15.78 -0.03
CA LEU A 181 4.69 14.55 -0.72
C LEU A 181 3.61 14.11 -1.72
N ALA A 182 2.33 14.28 -1.35
CA ALA A 182 1.21 14.01 -2.25
C ALA A 182 1.33 14.88 -3.51
N LEU A 183 1.57 16.19 -3.37
CA LEU A 183 1.74 17.08 -4.52
C LEU A 183 2.91 16.67 -5.42
N GLN A 184 4.05 16.30 -4.83
CA GLN A 184 5.21 15.79 -5.59
C GLN A 184 4.89 14.49 -6.35
N THR A 185 4.20 13.56 -5.71
CA THR A 185 3.76 12.31 -6.35
C THR A 185 2.77 12.59 -7.48
N GLY A 186 1.80 13.48 -7.26
CA GLY A 186 0.82 13.91 -8.27
C GLY A 186 1.48 14.55 -9.49
N ASN A 187 2.44 15.45 -9.29
CA ASN A 187 3.24 16.04 -10.37
C ASN A 187 4.00 14.94 -11.14
N SER A 188 4.63 14.02 -10.42
CA SER A 188 5.37 12.92 -11.04
C SER A 188 4.47 12.02 -11.89
N ILE A 189 3.21 11.79 -11.49
CA ILE A 189 2.24 11.01 -12.27
C ILE A 189 1.93 11.70 -13.60
N THR A 190 1.67 13.01 -13.57
CA THR A 190 1.32 13.76 -14.79
C THR A 190 2.50 13.96 -15.73
N ASP A 191 3.72 13.90 -15.20
CA ASP A 191 4.95 14.01 -15.97
C ASP A 191 5.42 12.65 -16.52
N LEU A 192 4.74 11.54 -16.19
CA LEU A 192 5.00 10.24 -16.81
C LEU A 192 4.62 10.28 -18.30
N LYS A 193 5.42 9.59 -19.12
CA LYS A 193 5.15 9.44 -20.56
C LYS A 193 4.08 8.40 -20.89
N CYS A 194 3.46 7.79 -19.87
CA CYS A 194 2.46 6.77 -20.05
C CYS A 194 1.05 7.38 -20.13
N HIS A 195 0.15 6.67 -20.82
CA HIS A 195 -1.25 7.09 -20.90
C HIS A 195 -1.92 6.92 -19.53
N VAL A 196 -2.36 8.03 -18.94
CA VAL A 196 -3.21 8.05 -17.75
C VAL A 196 -4.66 8.17 -18.21
N PRO A 197 -5.56 7.25 -17.81
CA PRO A 197 -6.97 7.35 -18.17
C PRO A 197 -7.59 8.68 -17.74
N ASP A 198 -8.37 9.32 -18.62
CA ASP A 198 -8.88 10.70 -18.46
C ASP A 198 -9.59 10.94 -17.12
N ARG A 199 -10.38 9.96 -16.66
CA ARG A 199 -11.05 10.02 -15.36
C ARG A 199 -10.04 10.14 -14.21
N LEU A 200 -9.02 9.28 -14.20
CA LEU A 200 -8.00 9.28 -13.15
C LEU A 200 -7.14 10.54 -13.23
N LEU A 201 -6.81 10.98 -14.45
CA LEU A 201 -6.11 12.23 -14.67
C LEU A 201 -6.90 13.41 -14.11
N THR A 202 -8.20 13.49 -14.39
CA THR A 202 -9.09 14.54 -13.85
C THR A 202 -9.07 14.52 -12.32
N GLU A 203 -9.26 13.36 -11.70
CA GLU A 203 -9.22 13.21 -10.24
C GLU A 203 -7.87 13.66 -9.64
N ILE A 204 -6.74 13.27 -10.25
CA ILE A 204 -5.40 13.69 -9.82
C ILE A 204 -5.24 15.21 -9.95
N GLN A 205 -5.71 15.80 -11.04
CA GLN A 205 -5.53 17.22 -11.34
C GLN A 205 -6.32 18.11 -10.38
N VAL A 206 -7.57 17.73 -10.07
CA VAL A 206 -8.36 18.38 -9.01
C VAL A 206 -7.61 18.33 -7.68
N SER A 207 -7.13 17.15 -7.28
CA SER A 207 -6.37 16.98 -6.03
C SER A 207 -5.08 17.80 -6.05
N ARG A 208 -4.35 17.89 -7.18
CA ARG A 208 -3.15 18.72 -7.34
C ARG A 208 -3.43 20.21 -7.15
N VAL A 209 -4.55 20.72 -7.68
CA VAL A 209 -4.98 22.12 -7.47
C VAL A 209 -5.20 22.36 -5.98
N LEU A 210 -6.02 21.54 -5.32
CA LEU A 210 -6.32 21.68 -3.89
C LEU A 210 -5.06 21.58 -3.02
N LEU A 211 -4.16 20.65 -3.34
CA LEU A 211 -2.87 20.48 -2.65
C LEU A 211 -1.94 21.69 -2.87
N ALA A 212 -1.91 22.27 -4.06
CA ALA A 212 -1.08 23.44 -4.36
C ALA A 212 -1.55 24.69 -3.61
N LEU A 213 -2.86 24.85 -3.42
CA LEU A 213 -3.45 25.90 -2.56
C LEU A 213 -3.11 25.66 -1.09
N HIS A 214 -3.10 24.41 -0.64
CA HIS A 214 -2.74 24.03 0.74
C HIS A 214 -1.28 24.30 1.09
N VAL A 215 -0.37 24.01 0.17
CA VAL A 215 1.08 24.13 0.39
C VAL A 215 1.57 25.59 0.22
N ASP A 216 0.68 26.52 -0.19
CA ASP A 216 1.00 27.91 -0.52
C ASP A 216 2.22 28.00 -1.48
N MET A 217 2.21 27.16 -2.53
CA MET A 217 3.31 27.10 -3.48
C MET A 217 3.35 28.36 -4.36
N ASN A 218 4.33 29.22 -4.11
CA ASN A 218 4.70 30.31 -5.01
C ASN A 218 4.93 29.80 -6.43
N ASP A 219 4.52 30.58 -7.45
CA ASP A 219 4.60 30.17 -8.87
C ASP A 219 6.00 29.69 -9.30
N LYS A 220 7.06 30.22 -8.70
CA LYS A 220 8.45 29.81 -8.98
C LYS A 220 8.73 28.34 -8.63
N ASN A 221 8.01 27.78 -7.65
CA ASN A 221 8.23 26.43 -7.14
C ASN A 221 7.32 25.39 -7.79
N ARG A 222 6.37 25.82 -8.64
CA ARG A 222 5.45 24.92 -9.35
C ARG A 222 6.19 24.25 -10.52
N THR A 223 5.88 22.97 -10.76
CA THR A 223 6.34 22.28 -11.98
C THR A 223 5.69 22.89 -13.20
N GLU A 224 6.30 22.75 -14.38
CA GLU A 224 5.76 23.32 -15.62
C GLU A 224 4.35 22.78 -15.92
N SER A 225 4.12 21.49 -15.68
CA SER A 225 2.80 20.85 -15.81
C SER A 225 1.76 21.45 -14.86
N LEU A 226 2.16 21.86 -13.64
CA LEU A 226 1.26 22.50 -12.69
C LEU A 226 0.99 23.96 -13.07
N LYS A 227 2.00 24.71 -13.53
CA LYS A 227 1.81 26.08 -14.04
C LYS A 227 0.84 26.10 -15.22
N LYS A 228 1.02 25.17 -16.16
CA LYS A 228 0.12 25.00 -17.30
C LYS A 228 -1.32 24.74 -16.83
N LEU A 229 -1.52 23.82 -15.89
CA LEU A 229 -2.85 23.55 -15.31
C LEU A 229 -3.50 24.80 -14.71
N PHE A 230 -2.76 25.59 -13.91
CA PHE A 230 -3.29 26.82 -13.33
C PHE A 230 -3.60 27.88 -14.40
N SER A 231 -2.76 28.01 -15.43
CA SER A 231 -2.99 28.90 -16.56
C SER A 231 -4.24 28.48 -17.33
N ASP A 232 -4.37 27.20 -17.67
CA ASP A 232 -5.51 26.63 -18.40
C ASP A 232 -6.81 26.75 -17.61
N LEU A 233 -6.73 26.66 -16.28
CA LEU A 233 -7.87 26.90 -15.40
C LEU A 233 -8.22 28.38 -15.34
N LEU A 234 -7.27 29.30 -15.20
CA LEU A 234 -7.56 30.73 -14.99
C LEU A 234 -7.81 31.51 -16.29
N ASN A 235 -7.39 31.00 -17.44
CA ASN A 235 -7.63 31.61 -18.74
C ASN A 235 -8.86 30.99 -19.43
N ASP A 236 -9.58 31.81 -20.19
CA ASP A 236 -10.76 31.41 -20.98
C ASP A 236 -10.39 30.86 -22.37
N ASP A 237 -9.14 30.42 -22.57
CA ASP A 237 -8.70 29.90 -23.87
C ASP A 237 -9.44 28.58 -24.19
N GLU A 238 -10.21 28.60 -25.30
CA GLU A 238 -11.07 27.50 -25.76
C GLU A 238 -10.27 26.26 -26.22
N GLU A 239 -8.97 26.41 -26.49
CA GLU A 239 -8.05 25.34 -26.94
C GLU A 239 -7.26 24.75 -25.76
N CYS A 240 -7.96 24.24 -24.74
CA CYS A 240 -7.31 23.58 -23.60
C CYS A 240 -7.09 22.08 -23.88
N ASP A 241 -5.88 21.72 -24.28
CA ASP A 241 -5.47 20.33 -24.55
C ASP A 241 -5.24 19.47 -23.30
N THR A 242 -5.26 20.03 -22.08
CA THR A 242 -4.75 19.31 -20.90
C THR A 242 -5.78 18.41 -20.24
N ILE A 243 -7.03 18.86 -19.98
CA ILE A 243 -8.18 18.05 -19.52
C ILE A 243 -9.49 18.82 -19.83
N GLN A 244 -10.50 18.15 -20.41
CA GLN A 244 -11.87 18.69 -20.49
C GLN A 244 -12.59 18.52 -19.15
N PHE A 245 -12.37 19.45 -18.23
CA PHE A 245 -13.26 19.60 -17.07
C PHE A 245 -14.68 19.90 -17.56
N ASN A 246 -15.69 19.43 -16.83
CA ASN A 246 -17.04 19.96 -17.01
C ASN A 246 -16.98 21.50 -16.85
N PRO A 247 -17.55 22.30 -17.77
CA PRO A 247 -17.50 23.76 -17.71
C PRO A 247 -17.94 24.34 -16.36
N ASP A 248 -19.04 23.83 -15.79
CA ASP A 248 -19.54 24.28 -14.48
C ASP A 248 -18.53 23.98 -13.37
N PHE A 249 -17.84 22.85 -13.46
CA PHE A 249 -16.82 22.47 -12.50
C PHE A 249 -15.54 23.28 -12.67
N LYS A 250 -15.15 23.61 -13.92
CA LYS A 250 -14.02 24.51 -14.21
C LYS A 250 -14.24 25.87 -13.55
N LEU A 251 -15.43 26.46 -13.71
CA LEU A 251 -15.80 27.75 -13.10
C LEU A 251 -15.75 27.70 -11.57
N LYS A 252 -16.21 26.60 -10.96
CA LYS A 252 -16.13 26.41 -9.50
C LYS A 252 -14.68 26.30 -9.02
N LEU A 253 -13.84 25.54 -9.73
CA LEU A 253 -12.41 25.44 -9.41
C LEU A 253 -11.67 26.77 -9.56
N GLN A 254 -11.95 27.54 -10.61
CA GLN A 254 -11.45 28.91 -10.78
C GLN A 254 -11.83 29.78 -9.58
N SER A 255 -13.11 29.74 -9.19
CA SER A 255 -13.63 30.52 -8.07
C SER A 255 -12.96 30.13 -6.74
N ILE A 256 -12.69 28.83 -6.52
CA ILE A 256 -11.92 28.33 -5.37
C ILE A 256 -10.48 28.87 -5.38
N ILE A 257 -9.78 28.81 -6.52
CA ILE A 257 -8.41 29.30 -6.65
C ILE A 257 -8.34 30.81 -6.34
N ILE A 258 -9.25 31.60 -6.91
CA ILE A 258 -9.31 33.05 -6.71
C ILE A 258 -9.62 33.37 -5.25
N SER A 259 -10.66 32.76 -4.67
CA SER A 259 -11.05 33.00 -3.28
C SER A 259 -9.94 32.62 -2.30
N SER A 260 -9.24 31.51 -2.57
CA SER A 260 -8.10 31.07 -1.76
C SER A 260 -6.90 32.01 -1.86
N ASN A 261 -6.63 32.59 -3.03
CA ASN A 261 -5.52 33.55 -3.23
C ASN A 261 -5.83 34.93 -2.65
N LEU A 262 -7.10 35.34 -2.65
CA LEU A 262 -7.57 36.59 -2.05
C LEU A 262 -7.86 36.48 -0.55
N GLU A 263 -7.70 35.29 0.03
CA GLU A 263 -8.03 34.99 1.42
C GLU A 263 -9.50 35.29 1.77
N ASP A 264 -10.40 35.21 0.77
CA ASP A 264 -11.85 35.39 0.94
C ASP A 264 -12.51 34.09 1.39
N GLN A 265 -12.54 33.90 2.71
CA GLN A 265 -13.10 32.73 3.34
C GLN A 265 -14.62 32.57 3.11
N GLN A 266 -15.37 33.67 3.08
CA GLN A 266 -16.83 33.59 2.93
C GLN A 266 -17.20 33.11 1.53
N ALA A 267 -16.50 33.63 0.51
CA ALA A 267 -16.63 33.13 -0.84
C ALA A 267 -16.25 31.65 -0.94
N LEU A 268 -15.12 31.26 -0.33
CA LEU A 268 -14.65 29.87 -0.35
C LEU A 268 -15.67 28.89 0.27
N ILE A 269 -16.27 29.26 1.41
CA ILE A 269 -17.33 28.46 2.05
C ILE A 269 -18.56 28.35 1.14
N ALA A 270 -19.03 29.47 0.58
CA ALA A 270 -20.20 29.48 -0.29
C ALA A 270 -20.01 28.58 -1.52
N ILE A 271 -18.86 28.68 -2.19
CA ILE A 271 -18.53 27.89 -3.37
C ILE A 271 -18.35 26.40 -3.01
N SER A 272 -17.83 26.08 -1.83
CA SER A 272 -17.53 24.69 -1.46
C SER A 272 -18.77 23.79 -1.52
N MET A 273 -19.91 24.26 -0.99
CA MET A 273 -21.15 23.49 -0.93
C MET A 273 -21.65 23.11 -2.33
N ASP A 274 -21.57 24.04 -3.28
CA ASP A 274 -21.97 23.81 -4.65
C ASP A 274 -20.95 23.00 -5.45
N THR A 275 -19.74 22.82 -4.93
CA THR A 275 -18.65 22.06 -5.56
C THR A 275 -18.62 20.60 -5.12
N LYS A 276 -19.16 20.29 -3.92
CA LYS A 276 -19.20 18.94 -3.35
C LYS A 276 -19.67 17.83 -4.32
N PRO A 277 -20.71 18.00 -5.16
CA PRO A 277 -21.17 16.95 -6.06
C PRO A 277 -20.14 16.51 -7.12
N TYR A 278 -19.12 17.33 -7.37
CA TYR A 278 -18.08 17.09 -8.37
C TYR A 278 -16.79 16.51 -7.76
N LEU A 279 -16.70 16.45 -6.43
CA LEU A 279 -15.49 16.04 -5.71
C LEU A 279 -15.64 14.61 -5.19
N THR A 280 -14.52 13.90 -5.12
CA THR A 280 -14.43 12.68 -4.30
C THR A 280 -14.46 13.05 -2.81
N ASP A 281 -14.79 12.09 -1.94
CA ASP A 281 -14.78 12.34 -0.48
C ASP A 281 -13.40 12.84 -0.01
N GLN A 282 -12.31 12.27 -0.55
CA GLN A 282 -10.95 12.70 -0.25
C GLN A 282 -10.66 14.16 -0.69
N GLN A 283 -11.15 14.55 -1.87
CA GLN A 283 -11.01 15.93 -2.36
C GLN A 283 -11.88 16.91 -1.56
N TRP A 284 -13.07 16.47 -1.15
CA TRP A 284 -13.93 17.23 -0.27
C TRP A 284 -13.24 17.49 1.08
N ASP A 285 -12.66 16.45 1.69
CA ASP A 285 -11.92 16.57 2.95
C ASP A 285 -10.71 17.51 2.81
N LEU A 286 -10.00 17.45 1.67
CA LEU A 286 -8.94 18.40 1.35
C LEU A 286 -9.46 19.85 1.27
N LEU A 287 -10.58 20.09 0.60
CA LEU A 287 -11.17 21.42 0.48
C LEU A 287 -11.64 21.95 1.85
N GLN A 288 -12.26 21.10 2.67
CA GLN A 288 -12.65 21.48 4.04
C GLN A 288 -11.44 21.81 4.91
N SER A 289 -10.38 21.01 4.82
CA SER A 289 -9.12 21.29 5.51
C SER A 289 -8.51 22.63 5.05
N LEU A 290 -8.65 23.00 3.78
CA LEU A 290 -8.15 24.29 3.25
C LEU A 290 -8.91 25.46 3.88
N ILE A 291 -10.24 25.34 3.94
CA ILE A 291 -11.12 26.34 4.56
C ILE A 291 -10.76 26.52 6.04
N CYS A 292 -10.55 25.42 6.77
CA CYS A 292 -10.15 25.47 8.18
C CYS A 292 -8.78 26.11 8.37
N LYS A 293 -7.78 25.77 7.54
CA LYS A 293 -6.44 26.38 7.63
C LYS A 293 -6.50 27.90 7.48
N LYS A 294 -7.28 28.39 6.51
CA LYS A 294 -7.46 29.83 6.27
C LYS A 294 -8.34 30.54 7.32
N GLN A 295 -8.86 29.83 8.33
CA GLN A 295 -9.51 30.45 9.51
C GLN A 295 -8.52 30.79 10.63
N GLU A 296 -7.37 30.11 10.66
CA GLU A 296 -6.38 30.23 11.74
C GLU A 296 -5.29 31.26 11.45
N ASP A 297 -5.11 31.62 10.17
CA ASP A 297 -4.20 32.66 9.67
C ASP A 297 -4.89 34.03 9.61
#